data_AF-A0ABD0R4U7-F1
#
_entry.id   AF-A0ABD0R4U7-F1
#
_cell.length_a   1.000
_cell.length_b   1.000
_cell.length_c   1.000
_cell.angle_alpha   90.00
_cell.angle_beta   90.00
_cell.angle_gamma   90.00
#
_symmetry.space_group_name_H-M   'P 1'
#
loop_
_entity.id
_entity.type
_entity.pdbx_description
1 polymer ?
#
loop_
_entity_poly.entity_id
_entity_poly.type
_entity_poly.pdbx_seq_one_letter_code
_entity_poly.pdbx_strand_id
1 'polypeptide(L)'
;TKIKEVKRENTDRKVILQKKKKPLKLGTLKKKDLKKLTLYLKNGADCPCTQLDNLTNTYLIMGRKVDKQYLLTGIHKWDKSSNEFKKAMKKLKSHKCPAYETVFK
;
A
#
# COMPACT_ATOMS: atom_id res chain seq x y z
N THR A 1 -0.06 -3.97 -7.63
CA THR A 1 0.11 -5.36 -7.19
C THR A 1 -1.25 -5.98 -6.96
N LYS A 2 -1.36 -7.31 -7.01
CA LYS A 2 -2.62 -8.01 -6.70
C LYS A 2 -2.63 -8.43 -5.24
N ILE A 3 -3.82 -8.43 -4.64
CA ILE A 3 -4.02 -8.96 -3.29
C ILE A 3 -4.12 -10.49 -3.42
N LYS A 4 -3.45 -11.21 -2.52
CA LYS A 4 -3.57 -12.67 -2.44
C LYS A 4 -4.77 -13.05 -1.60
N GLU A 5 -4.91 -12.42 -0.44
CA GLU A 5 -5.92 -12.78 0.55
C GLU A 5 -6.14 -11.60 1.52
N VAL A 6 -7.36 -11.46 2.02
CA VAL A 6 -7.73 -10.53 3.10
C VAL A 6 -8.38 -11.34 4.22
N LYS A 7 -7.92 -11.14 5.45
CA LYS A 7 -8.46 -11.79 6.65
C LYS A 7 -8.86 -10.75 7.67
N ARG A 8 -9.92 -11.02 8.42
CA ARG A 8 -10.20 -10.30 9.67
C ARG A 8 -9.25 -10.84 10.75
N GLU A 9 -8.60 -9.94 11.48
CA GLU A 9 -7.71 -10.26 12.60
C GLU A 9 -8.07 -9.31 13.74
N ASN A 10 -8.90 -9.78 14.67
CA ASN A 10 -9.51 -8.97 15.74
C ASN A 10 -10.27 -7.74 15.18
N THR A 11 -9.82 -6.55 15.56
CA THR A 11 -10.33 -5.24 15.12
C THR A 11 -9.77 -4.79 13.77
N ASP A 12 -8.83 -5.54 13.20
CA ASP A 12 -8.06 -5.15 12.03
C ASP A 12 -8.38 -6.05 10.82
N ARG A 13 -8.01 -5.58 9.63
CA ARG A 13 -7.93 -6.43 8.43
C ARG A 13 -6.48 -6.67 8.05
N LYS A 14 -6.10 -7.94 7.99
CA LYS A 14 -4.82 -8.40 7.47
C LYS A 14 -4.91 -8.56 5.96
N VAL A 15 -4.08 -7.82 5.23
CA VAL A 15 -4.00 -7.85 3.77
C VAL A 15 -2.69 -8.50 3.35
N ILE A 16 -2.79 -9.67 2.72
CA ILE A 16 -1.65 -10.43 2.22
C ILE A 16 -1.51 -10.16 0.73
N LEU A 17 -0.35 -9.64 0.33
CA LEU A 17 -0.07 -9.32 -1.06
C LEU A 17 0.59 -10.49 -1.79
N GLN A 18 0.46 -10.53 -3.12
CA GLN A 18 1.22 -11.48 -3.93
C GLN A 18 2.74 -11.23 -3.87
N LYS A 19 3.53 -12.29 -4.09
CA LYS A 19 5.01 -12.25 -4.06
C LYS A 19 5.59 -11.28 -5.09
N LYS A 20 5.04 -11.27 -6.32
CA LYS A 20 5.49 -10.37 -7.39
C LYS A 20 4.84 -8.99 -7.20
N LYS A 21 5.65 -8.00 -6.79
CA LYS A 21 5.23 -6.59 -6.70
C LYS A 21 6.34 -5.64 -7.12
N LYS A 22 5.93 -4.55 -7.76
CA LYS A 22 6.82 -3.49 -8.24
C LYS A 22 6.83 -2.37 -7.19
N PRO A 23 7.96 -2.12 -6.50
CA PRO A 23 8.04 -1.00 -5.58
C PRO A 23 8.03 0.33 -6.34
N LEU A 24 7.34 1.33 -5.79
CA LEU A 24 7.36 2.71 -6.27
C LEU A 24 8.28 3.57 -5.41
N LYS A 25 8.01 3.57 -4.10
CA LYS A 25 8.85 4.18 -3.07
C LYS A 25 9.12 3.12 -2.01
N LEU A 26 10.38 2.92 -1.67
CA LEU A 26 10.80 1.94 -0.67
C LEU A 26 10.91 2.57 0.72
N GLY A 27 11.37 3.82 0.81
CA GLY A 27 11.71 4.41 2.11
C GLY A 27 12.69 3.50 2.85
N THR A 28 12.32 3.06 4.05
CA THR A 28 13.12 2.15 4.89
C THR A 28 12.93 0.66 4.58
N LEU A 29 12.06 0.29 3.62
CA LEU A 29 11.82 -1.12 3.25
C LEU A 29 12.94 -1.69 2.37
N LYS A 30 13.43 -2.89 2.71
CA LYS A 30 14.37 -3.64 1.87
C LYS A 30 13.63 -4.58 0.92
N LYS A 31 14.27 -4.95 -0.20
CA LYS A 31 13.69 -5.90 -1.18
C LYS A 31 13.30 -7.25 -0.54
N LYS A 32 14.01 -7.69 0.51
CA LYS A 32 13.70 -8.90 1.27
C LYS A 32 12.36 -8.80 2.00
N ASP A 33 12.04 -7.63 2.56
CA ASP A 33 10.81 -7.38 3.32
C ASP A 33 9.59 -7.39 2.39
N LEU A 34 9.76 -6.95 1.14
CA LEU A 34 8.71 -7.05 0.13
C LEU A 34 8.27 -8.50 -0.12
N LYS A 35 9.16 -9.50 -0.04
CA LYS A 35 8.77 -10.90 -0.32
C LYS A 35 7.75 -11.45 0.69
N LYS A 36 7.78 -10.96 1.93
CA LYS A 36 6.90 -11.39 3.04
C LYS A 36 5.99 -10.26 3.55
N LEU A 37 5.77 -9.22 2.74
CA LEU A 37 5.02 -8.04 3.17
C LEU A 37 3.54 -8.37 3.38
N THR A 38 3.12 -8.25 4.64
CA THR A 38 1.73 -8.26 5.10
C THR A 38 1.39 -6.86 5.60
N LEU A 39 0.23 -6.35 5.19
CA LEU A 39 -0.28 -5.04 5.57
C LEU A 39 -1.47 -5.19 6.50
N TYR A 40 -1.66 -4.23 7.39
CA TYR A 40 -2.75 -4.20 8.35
C TYR A 40 -3.55 -2.91 8.18
N LEU A 41 -4.86 -3.06 7.99
CA LEU A 41 -5.80 -1.96 8.13
C LEU A 41 -6.27 -1.93 9.59
N LYS A 42 -5.62 -1.09 10.40
CA LYS A 42 -5.89 -0.97 11.84
C LYS A 42 -7.29 -0.42 12.09
N ASN A 43 -8.03 -1.02 13.02
CA ASN A 43 -9.41 -0.69 13.36
C ASN A 43 -10.37 -0.75 12.14
N GLY A 44 -10.00 -1.51 11.12
CA GLY A 44 -10.71 -1.58 9.85
C GLY A 44 -11.49 -2.87 9.63
N ALA A 45 -11.70 -3.69 10.67
CA ALA A 45 -12.41 -4.97 10.57
C ALA A 45 -13.75 -4.84 9.83
N ASP A 46 -14.53 -3.82 10.18
CA ASP A 46 -15.87 -3.59 9.64
C ASP A 46 -15.90 -2.46 8.58
N CYS A 47 -14.74 -1.98 8.13
CA CYS A 47 -14.67 -0.95 7.10
C CYS A 47 -15.11 -1.53 5.74
N PRO A 48 -16.16 -0.97 5.09
CA PRO A 48 -16.63 -1.43 3.78
C PRO A 48 -15.64 -1.00 2.67
N CYS A 49 -14.54 -1.73 2.57
CA CYS A 49 -13.48 -1.48 1.59
C CYS A 49 -13.68 -2.35 0.34
N THR A 50 -14.39 -1.83 -0.66
CA THR A 50 -14.62 -2.53 -1.94
C THR A 50 -13.32 -2.93 -2.65
N GLN A 51 -12.24 -2.15 -2.46
CA GLN A 51 -10.91 -2.50 -3.01
C GLN A 51 -10.30 -3.75 -2.37
N LEU A 52 -10.68 -4.09 -1.13
CA LEU A 52 -10.20 -5.28 -0.44
C LEU A 52 -11.05 -6.52 -0.77
N ASP A 53 -12.30 -6.33 -1.18
CA ASP A 53 -13.19 -7.42 -1.57
C ASP A 53 -12.87 -7.94 -2.98
N ASN A 54 -12.40 -7.05 -3.87
CA ASN A 54 -12.00 -7.44 -5.22
C ASN A 54 -10.51 -7.81 -5.31
N LEU A 55 -10.20 -9.10 -5.32
CA LEU A 55 -8.82 -9.61 -5.39
C LEU A 55 -8.23 -9.71 -6.81
N THR A 56 -9.06 -9.58 -7.86
CA THR A 56 -8.63 -9.82 -9.26
C THR A 56 -7.90 -8.62 -9.86
N ASN A 57 -8.27 -7.41 -9.42
CA ASN A 57 -7.69 -6.16 -9.87
C ASN A 57 -6.24 -5.98 -9.44
N THR A 58 -5.54 -5.10 -10.15
CA THR A 58 -4.24 -4.58 -9.71
C THR A 58 -4.48 -3.31 -8.91
N TYR A 59 -3.71 -3.11 -7.85
CA TYR A 59 -3.80 -1.93 -6.97
C TYR A 59 -2.46 -1.21 -6.80
N LEU A 60 -2.52 0.11 -6.64
CA LEU A 60 -1.47 0.91 -6.00
C LEU A 60 -1.75 0.90 -4.50
N ILE A 61 -0.81 0.36 -3.75
CA ILE A 61 -0.94 0.19 -2.31
C ILE A 61 0.12 1.03 -1.62
N MET A 62 -0.33 1.88 -0.70
CA MET A 62 0.49 2.78 0.09
C MET A 62 0.35 2.41 1.57
N GLY A 63 1.43 2.62 2.31
CA GLY A 63 1.47 2.29 3.72
C GLY A 63 2.68 2.89 4.41
N ARG A 64 2.71 2.73 5.73
CA ARG A 64 3.84 3.11 6.58
C ARG A 64 4.18 1.98 7.53
N LYS A 65 5.44 1.94 7.96
CA LYS A 65 5.88 1.05 9.03
C LYS A 65 5.68 1.77 10.36
N VAL A 66 5.01 1.12 11.31
CA VAL A 66 4.90 1.56 12.70
C VAL A 66 5.38 0.39 13.55
N ASP A 67 6.47 0.61 14.29
CA ASP A 67 7.18 -0.42 15.04
C ASP A 67 7.56 -1.64 14.19
N LYS A 68 6.87 -2.77 14.39
CA LYS A 68 7.09 -4.03 13.68
C LYS A 68 6.01 -4.35 12.65
N GLN A 69 4.98 -3.50 12.53
CA GLN A 69 3.84 -3.72 11.63
C GLN A 69 3.84 -2.74 10.46
N TYR A 70 3.27 -3.18 9.33
CA TYR A 70 3.07 -2.33 8.17
C TYR A 70 1.58 -1.99 8.07
N LEU A 71 1.27 -0.70 8.21
CA LEU A 71 -0.10 -0.21 8.15
C LEU A 71 -0.46 0.17 6.72
N LEU A 72 -1.63 -0.28 6.27
CA LEU A 72 -2.27 0.17 5.05
C LEU A 72 -2.79 1.60 5.26
N THR A 73 -2.33 2.54 4.43
CA THR A 73 -2.79 3.94 4.49
C THR A 73 -3.55 4.38 3.25
N GLY A 74 -3.42 3.65 2.14
CA GLY A 74 -4.17 3.95 0.93
C GLY A 74 -4.14 2.79 -0.07
N ILE A 75 -5.28 2.57 -0.73
CA ILE A 75 -5.43 1.57 -1.79
C ILE A 75 -6.23 2.15 -2.95
N HIS A 76 -5.64 2.14 -4.14
CA HIS A 76 -6.28 2.65 -5.35
C HIS A 76 -6.21 1.60 -6.46
N LYS A 77 -7.32 1.42 -7.19
CA LYS A 77 -7.31 0.55 -8.38
C LYS A 77 -6.27 1.08 -9.36
N TRP A 78 -5.41 0.18 -9.80
CA TRP A 78 -4.32 0.46 -10.72
C TRP A 78 -4.73 0.05 -12.13
N ASP A 79 -5.13 1.04 -12.90
CA ASP A 79 -5.36 0.88 -14.33
C ASP A 79 -4.05 1.15 -15.10
N LYS A 80 -3.52 0.10 -15.74
CA LYS A 80 -2.30 0.20 -16.57
C LYS A 80 -2.56 0.87 -17.92
N SER A 81 -3.81 0.88 -18.37
CA SER A 81 -4.19 1.43 -19.66
C SER A 81 -4.24 2.97 -19.61
N SER A 82 -4.72 3.53 -18.49
CA SER A 82 -4.83 4.98 -18.28
C SER A 82 -3.49 5.71 -18.43
N ASN A 83 -3.51 6.74 -19.27
CA ASN A 83 -2.37 7.62 -19.49
C ASN A 83 -2.10 8.54 -18.30
N GLU A 84 -3.12 8.92 -17.52
CA GLU A 84 -2.93 9.74 -16.32
C GLU A 84 -2.12 8.99 -15.27
N PHE A 85 -2.45 7.72 -15.01
CA PHE A 85 -1.69 6.89 -14.07
C PHE A 85 -0.24 6.72 -14.50
N LYS A 86 0.03 6.56 -15.80
CA LYS A 86 1.41 6.50 -16.33
C LYS A 86 2.17 7.80 -16.06
N LYS A 87 1.54 8.96 -16.32
CA LYS A 87 2.13 10.29 -16.07
C LYS A 87 2.36 10.51 -14.57
N ALA A 88 1.36 10.23 -13.73
CA ALA A 88 1.45 10.36 -12.28
C ALA A 88 2.58 9.52 -11.69
N MET A 89 2.78 8.28 -12.18
CA MET A 89 3.89 7.44 -11.70
C MET A 89 5.26 7.92 -12.11
N LYS A 90 5.41 8.43 -13.34
CA LYS A 90 6.68 9.03 -13.77
C LYS A 90 7.02 10.19 -12.85
N LYS A 91 6.04 11.06 -12.56
CA LYS A 91 6.20 12.18 -11.63
C LYS A 91 6.50 11.71 -10.21
N LEU A 92 5.76 10.74 -9.66
CA LEU A 92 5.97 10.23 -8.29
C LEU A 92 7.35 9.61 -8.06
N LYS A 93 8.00 9.07 -9.10
CA LYS A 93 9.35 8.50 -9.00
C LYS A 93 10.44 9.57 -8.93
N SER A 94 10.31 10.65 -9.70
CA SER A 94 11.30 11.72 -9.76
C SER A 94 11.02 12.84 -8.76
N HIS A 95 9.77 12.99 -8.31
CA HIS A 95 9.36 14.06 -7.42
C HIS A 95 9.88 13.82 -6.00
N LYS A 96 10.75 14.72 -5.55
CA LYS A 96 11.14 14.87 -4.15
C LYS A 96 9.94 15.43 -3.40
N CYS A 97 9.46 14.69 -2.40
CA CYS A 97 8.37 15.16 -1.56
C CYS A 97 8.83 16.39 -0.77
N PRO A 98 8.00 17.43 -0.64
CA PRO A 98 8.29 18.53 0.26
C PRO A 98 8.44 17.99 1.69
N ALA A 99 9.53 18.34 2.35
CA ALA A 99 9.72 18.09 3.77
C ALA A 99 9.13 19.30 4.50
N TYR A 100 8.02 19.09 5.19
CA TYR A 100 7.49 20.10 6.11
C TYR A 100 8.20 19.89 7.44
N GLU A 101 8.86 20.92 7.96
CA GLU A 101 9.37 20.85 9.33
C GLU A 101 8.18 20.76 10.28
N THR A 102 8.21 19.79 11.18
CA THR A 102 7.24 19.73 12.27
C THR A 102 7.56 20.88 13.22
N VAL A 103 6.83 21.98 13.06
CA VAL A 103 6.99 23.23 13.83
C VAL A 103 6.60 23.05 15.31
N PHE A 104 6.05 21.90 15.68
CA PHE A 104 5.67 21.57 17.05
C PHE A 104 6.69 20.59 17.64
N LYS A 105 7.46 21.08 18.61
CA LYS A 105 8.32 20.31 19.52
C LYS A 105 7.57 19.99 20.80
#